data_AF-A0AB33C2I0-F1
#
_entry.id   AF-A0AB33C2I0-F1
#
_cell.length_a   1.000
_cell.length_b   1.000
_cell.length_c   1.000
_cell.angle_alpha   90.00
_cell.angle_beta   90.00
_cell.angle_gamma   90.00
#
_symmetry.space_group_name_H-M   'P 1'
#
loop_
_entity.id
_entity.type
_entity.pdbx_description
1 polymer ?
#
loop_
_entity_poly.entity_id
_entity_poly.type
_entity_poly.pdbx_seq_one_letter_code
_entity_poly.pdbx_strand_id
1 'polypeptide(L)'
;MQDGVTKIIINSQVSAEGQSEDLKALAKLMNNEPVNLNKYFDYAQRRIKEINEDPEMREKIMLYETRMLEREQAAGKIAYAEGRKDGVEQGKVDSAKVILENQMDNGSTLEQATEFVRNLKLISDEELNKLIALYK
;
A
#
# COMPACT_ATOMS: atom_id res chain seq x y z
N MET A 1 2.84 -13.45 -29.36
CA MET A 1 1.88 -14.51 -29.75
C MET A 1 0.55 -14.17 -29.10
N GLN A 2 -0.50 -13.92 -29.89
CA GLN A 2 -1.87 -13.94 -29.36
C GLN A 2 -2.15 -15.39 -28.94
N ASP A 3 -2.61 -15.57 -27.71
CA ASP A 3 -2.79 -16.85 -27.01
C ASP A 3 -3.93 -17.72 -27.57
N GLY A 4 -4.58 -17.32 -28.66
CA GLY A 4 -5.68 -18.07 -29.29
C GLY A 4 -6.94 -18.16 -28.42
N VAL A 5 -6.95 -17.54 -27.24
CA VAL A 5 -8.07 -17.53 -26.30
C VAL A 5 -8.96 -16.31 -26.58
N THR A 6 -10.24 -16.56 -26.86
CA THR A 6 -11.25 -15.49 -26.90
C THR A 6 -11.42 -14.89 -25.50
N LYS A 7 -11.00 -13.64 -25.32
CA LYS A 7 -11.21 -12.87 -24.09
C LYS A 7 -12.47 -12.04 -24.24
N ILE A 8 -13.43 -12.24 -23.33
CA ILE A 8 -14.64 -11.43 -23.24
C ILE A 8 -14.47 -10.50 -22.05
N ILE A 9 -14.52 -9.19 -22.30
CA ILE A 9 -14.46 -8.15 -21.26
C ILE A 9 -15.85 -7.56 -21.14
N ILE A 10 -16.45 -7.64 -19.95
CA ILE A 10 -17.79 -7.11 -19.67
C ILE A 10 -17.63 -6.01 -18.64
N ASN A 11 -18.02 -4.78 -18.99
CA ASN A 11 -18.06 -3.66 -18.08
C ASN A 11 -19.53 -3.30 -17.80
N SER A 12 -20.00 -3.58 -16.57
CA SER A 12 -21.39 -3.34 -16.17
C SER A 12 -21.70 -1.88 -15.83
N GLN A 13 -20.70 -1.01 -15.77
CA GLN A 13 -20.84 0.41 -15.42
C GLN A 13 -21.02 1.32 -16.64
N VAL A 14 -20.76 0.83 -17.85
CA VAL A 14 -20.89 1.58 -19.11
C VAL A 14 -22.26 1.29 -19.73
N SER A 15 -22.84 2.28 -20.43
CA SER A 15 -24.13 2.12 -21.11
C SER A 15 -24.12 0.89 -22.02
N ALA A 16 -25.15 0.04 -21.88
CA ALA A 16 -25.38 -1.13 -22.71
C ALA A 16 -26.23 -0.80 -23.97
N GLU A 17 -26.28 0.48 -24.36
CA GLU A 17 -26.91 0.92 -25.60
C GLU A 17 -26.29 0.23 -26.83
N GLY A 18 -27.15 -0.24 -27.74
CA GLY A 18 -26.75 -0.99 -28.93
C GLY A 18 -26.36 -2.46 -28.70
N GLN A 19 -26.32 -2.93 -27.44
CA GLN A 19 -26.02 -4.33 -27.12
C GLN A 19 -27.25 -5.24 -27.19
N SER A 20 -27.02 -6.56 -27.21
CA SER A 20 -28.08 -7.55 -27.13
C SER A 20 -28.82 -7.49 -25.80
N GLU A 21 -30.08 -7.93 -25.79
CA GLU A 21 -30.89 -7.99 -24.58
C GLU A 21 -30.26 -8.86 -23.49
N ASP A 22 -29.59 -9.96 -23.87
CA ASP A 22 -28.86 -10.82 -22.93
C ASP A 22 -27.68 -10.09 -22.25
N LEU A 23 -26.93 -9.26 -22.99
CA LEU A 23 -25.81 -8.51 -22.40
C LEU A 23 -26.29 -7.38 -21.51
N LYS A 24 -27.39 -6.70 -21.88
CA LYS A 24 -28.05 -5.71 -21.00
C LYS A 24 -28.55 -6.36 -19.72
N ALA A 25 -29.18 -7.53 -19.83
CA ALA A 25 -29.66 -8.31 -18.69
C ALA A 25 -28.49 -8.77 -17.80
N LEU A 26 -27.37 -9.21 -18.37
CA LEU A 26 -26.19 -9.56 -17.61
C LEU A 26 -25.59 -8.37 -16.86
N ALA A 27 -25.49 -7.20 -17.50
CA ALA A 27 -25.02 -5.98 -16.84
C ALA A 27 -25.91 -5.59 -15.64
N LYS A 28 -27.24 -5.66 -15.81
CA LYS A 28 -28.21 -5.44 -14.71
C LYS A 28 -28.01 -6.44 -13.56
N LEU A 29 -27.89 -7.72 -13.88
CA LEU A 29 -27.66 -8.76 -12.88
C LEU A 29 -26.38 -8.52 -12.07
N MET A 30 -25.28 -8.14 -12.74
CA MET A 30 -24.01 -7.80 -12.10
C MET A 30 -24.13 -6.60 -11.15
N ASN A 31 -25.04 -5.67 -11.45
CA ASN A 31 -25.34 -4.50 -10.61
C ASN A 31 -26.43 -4.78 -9.57
N ASN A 32 -26.76 -6.06 -9.33
CA ASN A 32 -27.76 -6.51 -8.37
C ASN A 32 -29.19 -5.98 -8.67
N GLU A 33 -29.47 -5.65 -9.93
CA GLU A 33 -30.79 -5.29 -10.40
C GLU A 33 -31.60 -6.55 -10.78
N PRO A 34 -32.92 -6.58 -10.56
CA PRO A 34 -33.76 -7.68 -10.97
C PRO A 34 -33.83 -7.77 -12.49
N VAL A 35 -33.76 -9.00 -13.01
CA VAL A 35 -33.79 -9.31 -14.44
C VAL A 35 -34.88 -10.34 -14.69
N ASN A 36 -35.73 -10.09 -15.68
CA ASN A 36 -36.69 -11.06 -16.17
C ASN A 36 -36.54 -11.18 -17.68
N LEU A 37 -35.81 -12.20 -18.13
CA LEU A 37 -35.51 -12.39 -19.55
C LEU A 37 -35.67 -13.85 -19.97
N ASN A 38 -34.99 -14.77 -19.29
CA ASN A 38 -35.08 -16.19 -19.58
C ASN A 38 -34.73 -17.03 -18.33
N LYS A 39 -34.99 -18.34 -18.41
CA LYS A 39 -34.77 -19.30 -17.32
C LYS A 39 -33.34 -19.32 -16.76
N TYR A 40 -32.34 -18.93 -17.55
CA TYR A 40 -30.95 -18.91 -17.10
C TYR A 40 -30.71 -17.73 -16.14
N PHE A 41 -31.32 -16.57 -16.41
CA PHE A 41 -31.30 -15.43 -15.50
C PHE A 41 -32.10 -15.70 -14.21
N ASP A 42 -33.23 -16.41 -14.30
CA ASP A 42 -33.98 -16.83 -13.11
C ASP A 42 -33.15 -17.77 -12.24
N TYR A 43 -32.50 -18.76 -12.86
CA TYR A 43 -31.58 -19.66 -12.18
C TYR A 43 -30.42 -18.90 -11.53
N ALA A 44 -29.79 -17.98 -12.27
CA ALA A 44 -28.66 -17.20 -11.78
C ALA A 44 -29.04 -16.32 -10.58
N GLN A 45 -30.16 -15.58 -10.67
CA GLN A 45 -30.64 -14.75 -9.56
C GLN A 45 -30.95 -15.57 -8.31
N ARG A 46 -31.63 -16.71 -8.47
CA ARG A 46 -31.89 -17.62 -7.34
C ARG A 46 -30.59 -18.13 -6.73
N ARG A 47 -29.64 -18.56 -7.56
CA ARG A 47 -28.36 -19.09 -7.07
C ARG A 47 -27.51 -18.03 -6.37
N ILE A 48 -27.49 -16.80 -6.89
CA ILE A 48 -26.85 -15.66 -6.23
C ILE A 48 -27.49 -15.41 -4.86
N LYS A 49 -28.83 -15.42 -4.78
CA LYS A 49 -29.55 -15.26 -3.51
C LYS A 49 -29.19 -16.36 -2.50
N GLU A 50 -29.21 -17.62 -2.92
CA GLU A 50 -28.83 -18.76 -2.06
C GLU A 50 -27.41 -18.60 -1.50
N ILE A 51 -26.44 -18.19 -2.34
CA ILE A 51 -25.05 -17.99 -1.92
C ILE A 51 -24.92 -16.80 -0.97
N ASN A 52 -25.64 -15.70 -1.24
CA ASN A 52 -25.62 -14.51 -0.39
C ASN A 52 -26.31 -14.73 0.96
N GLU A 53 -27.29 -15.62 1.02
CA GLU A 53 -28.03 -15.96 2.23
C GLU A 53 -27.36 -17.08 3.03
N ASP A 54 -26.45 -17.86 2.42
CA ASP A 54 -25.68 -18.94 3.06
C ASP A 54 -24.85 -18.40 4.24
N PRO A 55 -25.22 -18.75 5.50
CA PRO A 55 -24.53 -18.27 6.69
C PRO A 55 -23.06 -18.72 6.76
N GLU A 56 -22.76 -19.96 6.35
CA GLU A 56 -21.40 -20.51 6.41
C GLU A 56 -20.49 -19.79 5.42
N MET A 57 -21.00 -19.52 4.21
CA MET A 57 -20.25 -18.77 3.21
C MET A 57 -20.01 -17.32 3.67
N ARG A 58 -21.01 -16.67 4.26
CA ARG A 58 -20.86 -15.30 4.80
C ARG A 58 -19.83 -15.24 5.93
N GLU A 59 -19.85 -16.20 6.84
CA GLU A 59 -18.86 -16.28 7.92
C GLU A 59 -17.44 -16.49 7.35
N LYS A 60 -17.30 -17.37 6.35
CA LYS A 60 -16.01 -17.63 5.72
C LYS A 60 -15.44 -16.39 5.02
N ILE A 61 -16.28 -15.61 4.34
CA ILE A 61 -15.88 -14.34 3.70
C ILE A 61 -15.43 -13.34 4.77
N MET A 62 -16.26 -13.14 5.81
CA MET A 62 -15.93 -12.22 6.92
C MET A 62 -14.61 -12.59 7.60
N LEU A 63 -14.38 -13.87 7.86
CA LEU A 63 -13.14 -14.36 8.47
C LEU A 63 -11.93 -14.08 7.57
N TYR A 64 -12.07 -14.28 6.26
CA TYR A 64 -11.02 -13.99 5.30
C TYR A 64 -10.70 -12.49 5.24
N GLU A 65 -11.73 -11.65 5.13
CA GLU A 65 -11.60 -10.19 5.11
C GLU A 65 -10.97 -9.65 6.40
N THR A 66 -11.42 -10.15 7.56
CA THR A 66 -10.86 -9.81 8.87
C THR A 66 -9.37 -10.12 8.92
N ARG A 67 -8.97 -11.33 8.51
CA ARG A 67 -7.56 -11.74 8.50
C ARG A 67 -6.71 -10.91 7.54
N MET A 68 -7.27 -10.52 6.39
CA MET A 68 -6.59 -9.65 5.45
C MET A 68 -6.38 -8.25 6.02
N LEU A 69 -7.42 -7.69 6.64
CA LEU A 69 -7.37 -6.39 7.31
C LEU A 69 -6.36 -6.39 8.47
N GLU A 70 -6.33 -7.45 9.29
CA GLU A 70 -5.35 -7.62 10.37
C GLU A 70 -3.91 -7.63 9.84
N ARG A 71 -3.65 -8.32 8.72
CA ARG A 71 -2.33 -8.33 8.07
C ARG A 71 -1.95 -6.96 7.55
N GLU A 72 -2.87 -6.26 6.90
CA GLU A 72 -2.64 -4.91 6.38
C GLU A 72 -2.33 -3.93 7.52
N GLN A 73 -3.08 -3.97 8.61
CA GLN A 73 -2.81 -3.16 9.80
C GLN A 73 -1.48 -3.52 10.46
N ALA A 74 -1.13 -4.80 10.53
CA ALA A 74 0.16 -5.23 11.08
C ALA A 74 1.33 -4.70 10.22
N ALA A 75 1.23 -4.85 8.89
CA ALA A 75 2.22 -4.29 7.96
C ALA A 75 2.32 -2.77 8.09
N GLY A 76 1.19 -2.06 8.18
CA GLY A 76 1.15 -0.61 8.39
C GLY A 76 1.81 -0.18 9.71
N LYS A 77 1.60 -0.91 10.80
CA LYS A 77 2.27 -0.65 12.09
C LYS A 77 3.77 -0.86 12.02
N ILE A 78 4.23 -1.90 11.32
CA ILE A 78 5.66 -2.17 11.12
C ILE A 78 6.29 -1.04 10.30
N ALA A 79 5.72 -0.72 9.14
CA ALA A 79 6.22 0.35 8.28
C ALA A 79 6.25 1.71 9.01
N TYR A 80 5.24 2.01 9.82
CA TYR A 80 5.22 3.21 10.64
C TYR A 80 6.33 3.22 11.70
N ALA A 81 6.56 2.09 12.38
CA ALA A 81 7.61 1.97 13.38
C ALA A 81 9.02 2.07 12.77
N GLU A 82 9.23 1.43 11.63
CA GLU A 82 10.47 1.52 10.84
C GLU A 82 10.69 2.96 10.35
N GLY A 83 9.69 3.58 9.71
CA GLY A 83 9.79 4.97 9.26
C GLY A 83 10.04 5.97 10.39
N ARG A 84 9.49 5.73 11.58
CA ARG A 84 9.81 6.54 12.77
C ARG A 84 11.25 6.34 13.22
N LYS A 85 11.76 5.11 13.24
CA LYS A 85 13.17 4.83 13.59
C LYS A 85 14.10 5.48 12.57
N ASP A 86 13.86 5.26 11.29
CA ASP A 86 14.67 5.83 10.19
C ASP A 86 14.66 7.36 10.25
N GLY A 87 13.51 7.99 10.52
CA GLY A 87 13.42 9.44 10.68
C GLY A 87 14.21 9.96 11.90
N VAL A 88 14.24 9.22 13.01
CA VAL A 88 15.03 9.58 14.19
C VAL A 88 16.53 9.44 13.90
N GLU A 89 16.97 8.36 13.25
CA GLU A 89 18.37 8.17 12.88
C GLU A 89 18.83 9.21 11.86
N GLN A 90 18.03 9.49 10.82
CA GLN A 90 18.33 10.56 9.86
C GLN A 90 18.41 11.92 10.55
N GLY A 91 17.49 12.23 11.48
CA GLY A 91 17.52 13.49 12.23
C GLY A 91 18.77 13.65 13.10
N LYS A 92 19.34 12.57 13.64
CA LYS A 92 20.62 12.61 14.36
C LYS A 92 21.79 12.92 13.43
N VAL A 93 21.81 12.30 12.24
CA VAL A 93 22.84 12.57 11.21
C VAL A 93 22.77 14.02 10.73
N ASP A 94 21.56 14.53 10.44
CA ASP A 94 21.35 15.92 10.01
C ASP A 94 21.77 16.90 11.12
N SER A 95 21.44 16.60 12.38
CA SER A 95 21.88 17.42 13.51
C SER A 95 23.40 17.43 13.67
N ALA A 96 24.04 16.26 13.54
CA ALA A 96 25.50 16.14 13.59
C ALA A 96 26.17 16.94 12.47
N LYS A 97 25.60 16.95 11.26
CA LYS A 97 26.04 17.77 10.13
C LYS A 97 25.96 19.26 10.45
N VAL A 98 24.81 19.75 10.91
CA VAL A 98 24.63 21.17 11.24
C VAL A 98 25.59 21.62 12.34
N ILE A 99 25.82 20.77 13.35
CA ILE A 99 26.80 21.06 14.40
C ILE A 99 28.21 21.12 13.84
N LEU A 100 28.60 20.17 12.98
CA LEU A 100 29.91 20.15 12.33
C LEU A 100 30.15 21.45 11.54
N GLU A 101 29.20 21.83 10.68
CA GLU A 101 29.26 23.05 9.87
C GLU A 101 29.35 24.30 10.73
N ASN A 102 28.51 24.42 11.77
CA ASN A 102 28.56 25.54 12.71
C ASN A 102 29.92 25.65 13.45
N GLN A 103 30.56 24.53 13.79
CA GLN A 103 31.89 24.57 14.41
C GLN A 103 32.95 25.12 13.45
N MET A 104 32.87 24.71 12.18
CA MET A 104 33.78 25.17 11.12
C MET A 104 33.56 26.66 10.80
N ASP A 105 32.30 27.10 10.72
CA ASP A 105 31.94 28.51 10.49
C ASP A 105 32.43 29.41 11.64
N ASN A 106 32.51 28.89 12.85
CA ASN A 106 33.08 29.57 14.01
C ASN A 106 34.61 29.49 14.10
N GLY A 107 35.27 28.98 13.06
CA GLY A 107 36.74 28.97 12.92
C GLY A 107 37.44 27.70 13.42
N SER A 108 36.70 26.65 13.78
CA SER A 108 37.31 25.36 14.11
C SER A 108 37.84 24.65 12.85
N THR A 109 38.95 23.95 12.98
CA THR A 109 39.41 23.01 11.93
C THR A 109 38.45 21.82 11.80
N LEU A 110 38.48 21.13 10.66
CA LEU A 110 37.65 19.95 10.43
C LEU A 110 37.91 18.85 11.48
N GLU A 111 39.16 18.69 11.91
CA GLU A 111 39.56 17.75 12.97
C GLU A 111 38.93 18.12 14.31
N GLN A 112 38.98 19.40 14.70
CA GLN A 112 38.38 19.88 15.96
C GLN A 112 36.85 19.77 15.94
N ALA A 113 36.21 20.15 14.83
CA ALA A 113 34.77 20.02 14.66
C ALA A 113 34.33 18.54 14.69
N THR A 114 35.11 17.66 14.06
CA THR A 114 34.91 16.21 14.09
C THR A 114 34.98 15.65 15.50
N GLU A 115 36.01 16.02 16.27
CA GLU A 115 36.19 15.57 17.64
C GLU A 115 35.05 16.07 18.54
N PHE A 116 34.59 17.31 18.33
CA PHE A 116 33.43 17.85 19.02
C PHE A 116 32.17 17.01 18.77
N VAL A 117 31.81 16.74 17.51
CA VAL A 117 30.64 15.93 17.15
C VAL A 117 30.78 14.49 17.67
N ARG A 118 31.99 13.90 17.62
CA ARG A 118 32.28 12.57 18.18
C ARG A 118 31.99 12.51 19.68
N ASN A 119 32.37 13.55 20.42
CA ASN A 119 32.15 13.62 21.87
C ASN A 119 30.66 13.74 22.24
N LEU A 120 29.82 14.29 21.35
CA LEU A 120 28.37 14.34 21.56
C LEU A 120 27.70 12.96 21.46
N LYS A 121 28.36 11.97 20.83
CA LYS A 121 27.85 10.59 20.68
C LYS A 121 26.44 10.54 20.07
N LEU A 122 26.14 11.51 19.20
CA LEU A 122 24.84 11.62 18.53
C LEU A 122 24.67 10.58 17.43
N ILE A 123 25.77 10.25 16.74
CA ILE A 123 25.86 9.28 15.66
C ILE A 123 27.04 8.35 15.89
N SER A 124 27.06 7.21 15.21
CA SER A 124 28.18 6.27 15.27
C SER A 124 29.44 6.85 14.61
N ASP A 125 30.61 6.31 14.98
CA ASP A 125 31.88 6.68 14.34
C ASP A 125 31.87 6.38 12.82
N GLU A 126 31.15 5.35 12.38
CA GLU A 126 31.02 5.01 10.97
C GLU A 126 30.23 6.09 10.21
N GLU A 127 29.07 6.51 10.74
CA GLU A 127 28.26 7.59 10.17
C GLU A 127 28.99 8.92 10.18
N LEU A 128 29.71 9.21 11.27
CA LEU A 128 30.54 10.41 11.36
C LEU A 128 31.64 10.41 10.30
N ASN A 129 32.31 9.27 10.07
CA ASN A 129 33.33 9.16 9.02
C ASN A 129 32.74 9.36 7.62
N LYS A 130 31.53 8.84 7.34
CA LYS A 130 30.80 9.08 6.08
C LYS A 130 30.46 10.56 5.91
N LEU A 131 30.00 11.21 6.98
CA LEU A 131 29.69 12.63 6.99
C LEU A 131 30.93 13.49 6.69
N ILE A 132 32.05 13.20 7.35
CA ILE A 132 33.33 13.92 7.17
C ILE A 132 33.88 13.74 5.75
N ALA A 133 33.66 12.57 5.14
CA ALA A 133 34.11 12.31 3.77
C ALA A 133 33.47 13.27 2.73
N LEU A 134 32.38 13.96 3.07
CA LEU A 134 31.76 14.98 2.21
C LEU A 134 32.54 16.30 2.17
N TYR A 135 33.47 16.52 3.11
CA TYR A 135 34.24 17.76 3.28
C TYR A 135 35.74 17.58 2.99
N LYS A 136 36.14 16.40 2.52
CA LYS A 136 37.51 16.05 2.08
C LYS A 136 37.60 16.07 0.57
#